data_AF-A0A382VDU3-F1
#
_entry.id   AF-A0A382VDU3-F1
#
_cell.length_a   1.000
_cell.length_b   1.000
_cell.length_c   1.000
_cell.angle_alpha   90.00
_cell.angle_beta   90.00
_cell.angle_gamma   90.00
#
_symmetry.space_group_name_H-M   'P 1'
#
loop_
_entity.id
_entity.type
_entity.pdbx_description
1 polymer ?
#
loop_
_entity_poly.entity_id
_entity_poly.type
_entity_poly.pdbx_seq_one_letter_code
_entity_poly.pdbx_strand_id
1 'polypeptide(L)'
;MEHAAQHSSALIPIIVFLIVYAAITFELVNKAAAALAGVGVLVVLHITTEHQAVEHIDFETLMLLTGMMIIVSIIKESGFFTIVSVRIAEITKGSPVKILVLFSIVTAVMSAFLDNVTTVLIIIPIIIELTRGMGLDPKNYVLSQALISNIGGAATLIG
;
A
#
# COMPACT_ATOMS: atom_id res chain seq x y z
N MET A 1 -37.25 28.17 -0.57
CA MET A 1 -37.35 27.09 0.45
C MET A 1 -36.62 25.81 0.01
N GLU A 2 -36.41 25.59 -1.29
CA GLU A 2 -35.57 24.49 -1.83
C GLU A 2 -34.09 24.55 -1.38
N HIS A 3 -33.50 25.75 -1.31
CA HIS A 3 -32.10 25.91 -0.89
C HIS A 3 -31.81 25.55 0.57
N ALA A 4 -32.80 25.61 1.48
CA ALA A 4 -32.59 25.26 2.89
C ALA A 4 -32.70 23.75 3.14
N ALA A 5 -33.49 23.02 2.35
CA ALA A 5 -33.63 21.57 2.45
C ALA A 5 -32.37 20.84 1.97
N GLN A 6 -31.67 21.39 0.97
CA GLN A 6 -30.45 20.80 0.42
C GLN A 6 -29.25 20.88 1.38
N HIS A 7 -29.19 21.90 2.24
CA HIS A 7 -28.17 21.99 3.29
C HIS A 7 -28.36 20.94 4.39
N SER A 8 -29.59 20.65 4.82
CA SER A 8 -29.85 19.61 5.83
C SER A 8 -29.59 18.19 5.32
N SER A 9 -29.87 17.92 4.03
CA SER A 9 -29.64 16.59 3.43
C SER A 9 -28.16 16.24 3.28
N ALA A 10 -27.26 17.22 3.18
CA ALA A 10 -25.82 17.00 3.05
C ALA A 10 -25.09 16.84 4.39
N LEU A 11 -25.66 17.31 5.50
CA LEU A 11 -25.02 17.24 6.82
C LEU A 11 -24.81 15.79 7.28
N ILE A 12 -25.80 14.91 7.07
CA ILE A 12 -25.72 13.52 7.51
C ILE A 12 -24.59 12.77 6.79
N PRO A 13 -24.48 12.80 5.44
CA PRO A 13 -23.33 12.24 4.73
C PRO A 13 -21.98 12.77 5.21
N ILE A 14 -21.87 14.07 5.46
CA ILE A 14 -20.63 14.69 5.93
C ILE A 14 -20.26 14.15 7.31
N ILE A 15 -21.22 14.05 8.23
CA ILE A 15 -20.99 13.51 9.57
C ILE A 15 -20.57 12.04 9.49
N VAL A 16 -21.27 11.23 8.69
CA VAL A 16 -20.92 9.82 8.49
C VAL A 16 -19.51 9.69 7.90
N PHE A 17 -19.19 10.51 6.88
CA PHE A 17 -17.86 10.55 6.28
C PHE A 17 -16.78 10.89 7.32
N LEU A 18 -16.96 11.93 8.14
CA LEU A 18 -16.00 12.33 9.16
C LEU A 18 -15.80 11.24 10.23
N ILE A 19 -16.88 10.57 10.65
CA ILE A 19 -16.82 9.47 11.61
C ILE A 19 -16.05 8.29 11.03
N VAL A 20 -16.38 7.88 9.80
CA VAL A 20 -15.69 6.77 9.10
C VAL A 20 -14.21 7.12 8.88
N TYR A 21 -13.93 8.34 8.43
CA TYR A 21 -12.57 8.82 8.21
C TYR A 21 -11.77 8.81 9.51
N ALA A 22 -12.32 9.33 10.62
CA ALA A 22 -11.67 9.27 11.93
C ALA A 22 -11.46 7.81 12.39
N ALA A 23 -12.44 6.93 12.21
CA ALA A 23 -12.31 5.52 12.56
C ALA A 23 -11.19 4.81 11.78
N ILE A 24 -10.99 5.16 10.51
CA ILE A 24 -9.90 4.67 9.66
C ILE A 24 -8.56 5.26 10.11
N THR A 25 -8.48 6.58 10.35
CA THR A 25 -7.24 7.27 10.74
C THR A 25 -6.71 6.82 12.09
N PHE A 26 -7.59 6.62 13.08
CA PHE A 26 -7.22 6.14 14.40
C PHE A 26 -7.19 4.60 14.50
N GLU A 27 -7.34 3.90 13.38
CA GLU A 27 -7.36 2.43 13.28
C GLU A 27 -8.28 1.76 14.33
N LEU A 28 -9.41 2.39 14.65
CA LEU A 28 -10.35 1.91 15.68
C LEU A 28 -11.04 0.60 15.27
N VAL A 29 -11.19 0.40 13.96
CA VAL A 29 -11.82 -0.76 13.33
C VAL A 29 -11.14 -1.07 12.00
N ASN A 30 -11.39 -2.25 11.44
CA ASN A 30 -10.91 -2.61 10.11
C ASN A 30 -11.42 -1.59 9.06
N LYS A 31 -10.53 -1.14 8.16
CA LYS A 31 -10.79 -0.12 7.15
C LYS A 31 -11.98 -0.47 6.25
N ALA A 32 -12.08 -1.72 5.82
CA ALA A 32 -13.19 -2.20 5.01
C ALA A 32 -14.49 -2.23 5.81
N ALA A 33 -14.44 -2.69 7.07
CA ALA A 33 -15.62 -2.69 7.95
C ALA A 33 -16.14 -1.27 8.22
N ALA A 34 -15.25 -0.30 8.45
CA ALA A 34 -15.60 1.10 8.64
C ALA A 34 -16.30 1.68 7.39
N ALA A 35 -15.72 1.46 6.21
CA ALA A 35 -16.28 1.95 4.95
C ALA A 35 -17.65 1.33 4.66
N LEU A 36 -17.78 -0.01 4.78
CA LEU A 36 -19.05 -0.72 4.55
C LEU A 36 -20.12 -0.34 5.57
N ALA A 37 -19.76 -0.16 6.84
CA ALA A 37 -20.69 0.31 7.87
C ALA A 37 -21.18 1.74 7.58
N GLY A 38 -20.26 2.63 7.15
CA GLY A 38 -20.60 3.99 6.73
C GLY A 38 -21.63 4.02 5.61
N VAL A 39 -21.38 3.26 4.53
CA VAL A 39 -22.33 3.12 3.42
C VAL A 39 -23.64 2.48 3.89
N GLY A 40 -23.58 1.46 4.74
CA GLY A 40 -24.77 0.82 5.31
C GLY A 40 -25.67 1.78 6.09
N VAL A 41 -25.08 2.69 6.88
CA VAL A 41 -25.83 3.76 7.57
C VAL A 41 -26.52 4.69 6.56
N LEU A 42 -25.84 5.08 5.48
CA LEU A 42 -26.43 5.95 4.45
C LEU A 42 -27.59 5.29 3.71
N VAL A 43 -27.49 3.98 3.46
CA VAL A 43 -28.57 3.18 2.84
C VAL A 43 -29.76 3.04 3.79
N VAL A 44 -29.54 2.70 5.06
CA VAL A 44 -30.62 2.57 6.06
C VAL A 44 -31.37 3.89 6.26
N LEU A 45 -30.65 5.01 6.21
CA LEU A 45 -31.23 6.36 6.30
C LEU A 45 -31.86 6.84 4.98
N HIS A 46 -31.87 6.01 3.93
CA HIS A 46 -32.42 6.32 2.60
C HIS A 46 -31.81 7.57 1.96
N ILE A 47 -30.55 7.89 2.30
CA ILE A 47 -29.80 9.00 1.70
C ILE A 47 -29.20 8.59 0.36
N THR A 48 -28.85 7.31 0.22
CA THR A 48 -28.46 6.68 -1.05
C THR A 48 -29.14 5.32 -1.18
N THR A 49 -29.38 4.86 -2.40
CA THR A 49 -29.91 3.52 -2.64
C THR A 49 -28.79 2.49 -2.71
N GLU A 50 -29.12 1.21 -2.51
CA GLU A 50 -28.18 0.11 -2.68
C GLU A 50 -27.57 0.08 -4.09
N HIS A 51 -28.37 0.38 -5.12
CA HIS A 51 -27.88 0.44 -6.50
C HIS A 51 -26.89 1.58 -6.70
N GLN A 52 -27.21 2.78 -6.19
CA GLN A 52 -26.30 3.92 -6.26
C GLN A 52 -25.01 3.62 -5.49
N ALA A 53 -25.09 3.05 -4.29
CA ALA A 53 -23.91 2.71 -3.50
C ALA A 53 -22.96 1.75 -4.24
N VAL A 54 -23.50 0.72 -4.92
CA VAL A 54 -22.71 -0.22 -5.73
C VAL A 54 -22.13 0.45 -6.98
N GLU A 55 -22.87 1.38 -7.61
CA GLU A 55 -22.40 2.12 -8.78
C GLU A 55 -21.19 3.01 -8.50
N HIS A 56 -21.03 3.47 -7.25
CA HIS A 56 -19.83 4.22 -6.82
C HIS A 56 -18.61 3.33 -6.56
N ILE A 57 -18.74 2.00 -6.63
CA ILE A 57 -17.61 1.08 -6.50
C ILE A 57 -16.88 0.99 -7.84
N ASP A 58 -15.62 1.45 -7.86
CA ASP A 58 -14.74 1.25 -8.99
C ASP A 58 -14.17 -0.19 -8.99
N PHE A 59 -14.89 -1.08 -9.65
CA PHE A 59 -14.47 -2.48 -9.81
C PHE A 59 -13.23 -2.64 -10.68
N GLU A 60 -12.98 -1.73 -11.62
CA GLU A 60 -11.79 -1.79 -12.48
C GLU A 60 -10.54 -1.62 -11.64
N THR A 61 -10.50 -0.58 -10.80
CA THR A 61 -9.41 -0.34 -9.86
C THR A 61 -9.26 -1.50 -8.86
N LEU A 62 -10.37 -2.01 -8.30
CA LEU A 62 -10.30 -3.15 -7.36
C LEU A 62 -9.75 -4.43 -8.00
N MET A 63 -10.18 -4.75 -9.23
CA MET A 63 -9.68 -5.92 -9.95
C MET A 63 -8.21 -5.77 -10.33
N LEU A 64 -7.79 -4.57 -10.75
CA LEU A 64 -6.39 -4.26 -11.05
C LEU A 64 -5.50 -4.47 -9.82
N LEU A 65 -5.86 -3.86 -8.68
CA LEU A 65 -5.13 -3.99 -7.42
C LEU A 65 -5.09 -5.46 -6.95
N THR A 66 -6.21 -6.17 -7.05
CA THR A 66 -6.29 -7.58 -6.66
C THR A 66 -5.39 -8.45 -7.55
N GLY A 67 -5.44 -8.26 -8.87
CA GLY A 67 -4.62 -9.00 -9.83
C GLY A 67 -3.13 -8.78 -9.61
N MET A 68 -2.72 -7.52 -9.36
CA MET A 68 -1.34 -7.20 -8.99
C MET A 68 -0.93 -7.94 -7.71
N MET A 69 -1.72 -7.84 -6.64
CA MET A 69 -1.40 -8.47 -5.35
C MET A 69 -1.21 -9.99 -5.48
N ILE A 70 -2.03 -10.64 -6.31
CA ILE A 70 -1.89 -12.08 -6.61
C ILE A 70 -0.56 -12.39 -7.30
N ILE A 71 -0.23 -11.65 -8.37
CA ILE A 71 1.04 -11.83 -9.11
C ILE A 71 2.22 -11.66 -8.15
N VAL A 72 2.18 -10.63 -7.32
CA VAL A 72 3.22 -10.35 -6.34
C VAL A 72 3.37 -11.46 -5.31
N SER A 73 2.26 -11.99 -4.79
CA SER A 73 2.29 -13.11 -3.84
C SER A 73 2.97 -14.35 -4.44
N ILE A 74 2.68 -14.65 -5.72
CA ILE A 74 3.30 -15.78 -6.43
C ILE A 74 4.82 -15.56 -6.62
N ILE A 75 5.23 -14.37 -7.03
CA ILE A 75 6.67 -14.04 -7.19
C ILE A 75 7.39 -14.14 -5.84
N LYS A 76 6.74 -13.71 -4.75
CA LYS A 76 7.29 -13.84 -3.39
C LYS A 76 7.51 -15.30 -3.00
N GLU A 77 6.51 -16.17 -3.21
CA GLU A 77 6.62 -17.59 -2.87
C GLU A 77 7.62 -18.35 -3.75
N SER A 78 7.87 -17.88 -4.97
CA SER A 78 8.85 -18.50 -5.89
C SER A 78 10.31 -18.41 -5.42
N GLY A 79 10.61 -17.58 -4.41
CA GLY A 79 11.98 -17.34 -3.95
C GLY A 79 12.80 -16.42 -4.85
N PHE A 80 12.19 -15.81 -5.87
CA PHE A 80 12.82 -14.87 -6.80
C PHE A 80 13.63 -13.78 -6.09
N PHE A 81 13.05 -13.17 -5.05
CA PHE A 81 13.70 -12.09 -4.31
C PHE A 81 14.94 -12.54 -3.54
N THR A 82 14.95 -13.76 -3.03
CA THR A 82 16.13 -14.35 -2.39
C THR A 82 17.26 -14.50 -3.41
N ILE A 83 16.95 -14.97 -4.63
CA ILE A 83 17.95 -15.11 -5.70
C ILE A 83 18.55 -13.74 -6.08
N VAL A 84 17.69 -12.73 -6.26
CA VAL A 84 18.13 -11.36 -6.58
C VAL A 84 19.05 -10.81 -5.49
N SER A 85 18.72 -11.05 -4.22
CA SER A 85 19.51 -10.55 -3.08
C SER A 85 20.91 -11.14 -2.99
N VAL A 86 21.03 -12.47 -3.18
CA VAL A 86 22.32 -13.16 -3.21
C VAL A 86 23.15 -12.63 -4.37
N ARG A 87 22.53 -12.43 -5.53
CA ARG A 87 23.23 -11.92 -6.71
C ARG A 87 23.75 -10.50 -6.51
N ILE A 88 22.98 -9.64 -5.85
CA ILE A 88 23.42 -8.28 -5.48
C ILE A 88 24.62 -8.35 -4.54
N ALA A 89 24.60 -9.22 -3.53
CA ALA A 89 25.70 -9.38 -2.59
C ALA A 89 27.01 -9.81 -3.30
N GLU A 90 26.91 -10.78 -4.22
CA GLU A 90 28.05 -11.23 -5.04
C GLU A 90 28.62 -10.10 -5.91
N ILE A 91 27.77 -9.37 -6.63
CA ILE A 91 28.19 -8.28 -7.53
C ILE A 91 28.87 -7.15 -6.77
N THR A 92 28.34 -6.83 -5.59
CA THR A 92 28.82 -5.71 -4.76
C THR A 92 30.08 -6.05 -3.97
N LYS A 93 30.47 -7.33 -3.91
CA LYS A 93 31.65 -7.84 -3.18
C LYS A 93 31.70 -7.36 -1.72
N GLY A 94 30.54 -7.23 -1.09
CA GLY A 94 30.45 -6.76 0.29
C GLY A 94 30.74 -5.26 0.49
N SER A 95 30.71 -4.43 -0.55
CA SER A 95 30.85 -2.98 -0.37
C SER A 95 29.55 -2.37 0.17
N PRO A 96 29.57 -1.73 1.36
CA PRO A 96 28.35 -1.21 2.01
C PRO A 96 27.57 -0.21 1.14
N VAL A 97 28.28 0.69 0.46
CA VAL A 97 27.67 1.73 -0.39
C VAL A 97 27.07 1.13 -1.66
N LYS A 98 27.77 0.17 -2.29
CA LYS A 98 27.27 -0.47 -3.52
C LYS A 98 26.03 -1.31 -3.26
N ILE A 99 25.97 -2.00 -2.10
CA ILE A 99 24.77 -2.72 -1.66
C ILE A 99 23.61 -1.77 -1.52
N LEU A 100 23.80 -0.65 -0.82
CA LEU A 100 22.75 0.34 -0.62
C LEU A 100 22.19 0.80 -1.97
N VAL A 101 23.06 1.28 -2.87
CA VAL A 101 22.64 1.80 -4.18
C VAL A 101 21.96 0.73 -5.03
N LEU A 102 22.50 -0.49 -5.10
CA LEU A 102 21.95 -1.52 -5.96
C LEU A 102 20.61 -2.07 -5.43
N PHE A 103 20.49 -2.26 -4.11
CA PHE A 103 19.20 -2.57 -3.49
C PHE A 103 18.19 -1.45 -3.71
N SER A 104 18.61 -0.20 -3.55
CA SER A 104 17.75 0.96 -3.80
C SER A 104 17.20 0.99 -5.23
N ILE A 105 18.04 0.72 -6.24
CA ILE A 105 17.59 0.66 -7.63
C ILE A 105 16.58 -0.48 -7.81
N VAL A 106 16.88 -1.67 -7.27
CA VAL A 106 15.98 -2.82 -7.36
C VAL A 106 14.66 -2.52 -6.65
N THR A 107 14.70 -1.95 -5.44
CA THR A 107 13.52 -1.55 -4.69
C THR A 107 12.69 -0.53 -5.46
N ALA A 108 13.31 0.49 -6.05
CA ALA A 108 12.59 1.50 -6.84
C ALA A 108 11.90 0.88 -8.06
N VAL A 109 12.62 0.03 -8.81
CA VAL A 109 12.06 -0.67 -9.97
C VAL A 109 10.94 -1.62 -9.56
N MET A 110 11.12 -2.38 -8.48
CA MET A 110 10.08 -3.28 -7.99
C MET A 110 8.86 -2.50 -7.50
N SER A 111 9.04 -1.45 -6.70
CA SER A 111 7.92 -0.62 -6.22
C SER A 111 7.17 0.08 -7.35
N ALA A 112 7.79 0.31 -8.51
CA ALA A 112 7.08 0.83 -9.68
C ALA A 112 6.04 -0.17 -10.26
N PHE A 113 6.17 -1.47 -9.99
CA PHE A 113 5.25 -2.52 -10.47
C PHE A 113 4.50 -3.25 -9.33
N LEU A 114 4.88 -2.99 -8.08
CA LEU A 114 4.37 -3.62 -6.88
C LEU A 114 3.87 -2.54 -5.93
N ASP A 115 2.89 -2.84 -5.09
CA ASP A 115 2.53 -1.91 -4.03
C ASP A 115 3.71 -1.71 -3.05
N ASN A 116 3.81 -0.50 -2.52
CA ASN A 116 4.92 -0.08 -1.65
C ASN A 116 5.02 -0.95 -0.38
N VAL A 117 3.88 -1.37 0.18
CA VAL A 117 3.86 -2.18 1.41
C VAL A 117 4.44 -3.56 1.14
N THR A 118 4.03 -4.22 0.07
CA THR A 118 4.56 -5.55 -0.26
C THR A 118 6.04 -5.50 -0.62
N THR A 119 6.48 -4.48 -1.37
CA THR A 119 7.89 -4.29 -1.69
C THR A 119 8.75 -4.22 -0.43
N VAL A 120 8.32 -3.41 0.55
CA VAL A 120 9.02 -3.26 1.84
C VAL A 120 9.02 -4.55 2.65
N LEU A 121 7.88 -5.26 2.74
CA LEU A 121 7.75 -6.52 3.46
C LEU A 121 8.68 -7.62 2.93
N ILE A 122 9.07 -7.53 1.66
CA ILE A 122 9.98 -8.48 1.02
C ILE A 122 11.44 -8.03 1.16
N ILE A 123 11.74 -6.77 0.86
CA ILE A 123 13.12 -6.26 0.82
C ILE A 123 13.72 -6.11 2.23
N ILE A 124 12.95 -5.68 3.23
CA ILE A 124 13.45 -5.46 4.59
C ILE A 124 14.08 -6.72 5.22
N PRO A 125 13.39 -7.89 5.30
CA PRO A 125 13.98 -9.07 5.93
C PRO A 125 15.27 -9.50 5.22
N ILE A 126 15.30 -9.41 3.89
CA ILE A 126 16.45 -9.73 3.06
C ILE A 126 17.64 -8.80 3.38
N ILE A 127 17.42 -7.49 3.42
CA ILE A 127 18.51 -6.54 3.66
C ILE A 127 19.01 -6.61 5.10
N ILE A 128 18.14 -6.93 6.06
CA ILE A 128 18.53 -7.19 7.46
C ILE A 128 19.46 -8.42 7.55
N GLU A 129 19.11 -9.52 6.88
CA GLU A 129 19.91 -10.73 6.89
C GLU A 129 21.28 -10.50 6.24
N LEU A 130 21.30 -9.84 5.08
CA LEU A 130 22.53 -9.50 4.37
C LEU A 130 23.45 -8.59 5.19
N THR A 131 22.92 -7.50 5.72
CA THR A 131 23.72 -6.52 6.49
C THR A 131 24.25 -7.12 7.78
N ARG A 132 23.46 -7.96 8.48
CA ARG A 132 23.94 -8.72 9.64
C ARG A 132 25.08 -9.68 9.30
N GLY A 133 24.97 -10.42 8.18
CA GLY A 133 26.03 -11.32 7.73
C GLY A 133 27.35 -10.61 7.42
N MET A 134 27.28 -9.30 7.13
CA MET A 134 28.44 -8.45 6.87
C MET A 134 28.91 -7.63 8.08
N GLY A 135 28.25 -7.74 9.24
CA GLY A 135 28.56 -6.93 10.43
C GLY A 135 28.18 -5.45 10.31
N LEU A 136 27.24 -5.11 9.41
CA LEU A 136 26.72 -3.74 9.22
C LEU A 136 25.46 -3.51 10.06
N ASP A 137 25.21 -2.25 10.46
CA ASP A 137 23.94 -1.88 11.11
C ASP A 137 22.83 -1.77 10.04
N PRO A 138 21.77 -2.61 10.11
CA PRO A 138 20.68 -2.62 9.12
C PRO A 138 19.86 -1.33 9.08
N LYS A 139 19.86 -0.51 10.14
CA LYS A 139 18.91 0.62 10.29
C LYS A 139 18.93 1.59 9.11
N ASN A 140 20.12 1.99 8.67
CA ASN A 140 20.28 2.95 7.57
C ASN A 140 19.82 2.37 6.23
N TYR A 141 20.03 1.08 6.04
CA TYR A 141 19.60 0.37 4.83
C TYR A 141 18.08 0.26 4.80
N VAL A 142 17.48 -0.19 5.89
CA VAL A 142 16.02 -0.31 6.03
C VAL A 142 15.34 1.04 5.82
N LEU A 143 15.83 2.11 6.46
CA LEU A 143 15.27 3.45 6.27
C LEU A 143 15.38 3.91 4.82
N SER A 144 16.54 3.69 4.18
CA SER A 144 16.73 4.02 2.76
C SER A 144 15.77 3.25 1.86
N GLN A 145 15.59 1.95 2.08
CA GLN A 145 14.67 1.15 1.26
C GLN A 145 13.21 1.57 1.47
N ALA A 146 12.80 1.92 2.68
CA ALA A 146 11.45 2.41 2.96
C ALA A 146 11.15 3.76 2.29
N LEU A 147 12.13 4.66 2.21
CA LEU A 147 11.99 5.91 1.47
C LEU A 147 11.92 5.65 -0.04
N ILE A 148 12.78 4.76 -0.53
CA ILE A 148 12.92 4.51 -1.96
C ILE A 148 11.77 3.68 -2.52
N SER A 149 11.14 2.80 -1.74
CA SER A 149 9.91 2.14 -2.15
C SER A 149 8.82 3.17 -2.45
N ASN A 150 8.60 4.15 -1.57
CA ASN A 150 7.57 5.17 -1.79
C ASN A 150 7.89 6.07 -3.01
N ILE A 151 9.16 6.40 -3.23
CA ILE A 151 9.58 7.17 -4.43
C ILE A 151 9.39 6.33 -5.70
N GLY A 152 9.73 5.04 -5.65
CA GLY A 152 9.58 4.11 -6.77
C GLY A 152 8.12 3.84 -7.11
N GLY A 153 7.24 3.71 -6.09
CA GLY A 153 5.81 3.51 -6.29
C GLY A 153 5.18 4.68 -7.03
N ALA A 154 5.45 5.89 -6.55
CA ALA A 154 4.96 7.12 -7.16
C ALA A 154 5.40 7.35 -8.62
N ALA A 155 6.30 6.52 -9.17
CA ALA A 155 6.67 6.58 -10.58
C ALA A 155 5.61 6.01 -11.53
N THR A 156 4.65 5.19 -11.06
CA THR A 156 3.59 4.62 -11.89
C THR A 156 2.21 4.86 -11.30
N LEU A 157 1.16 4.62 -12.09
CA LEU A 157 -0.24 4.67 -11.63
C LEU A 157 -0.60 3.56 -10.64
N ILE A 158 0.26 2.54 -10.55
CA ILE A 158 0.00 1.31 -9.81
C ILE A 158 0.67 1.36 -8.43
N GLY A 159 1.84 2.00 -8.34
CA GLY A 159 2.65 2.11 -7.13
C GLY A 159 2.38 3.36 -6.29
#